data_AF-A0A7J7U7M7-F1
#
_entry.id   AF-A0A7J7U7M7-F1
#
_cell.length_a   1.000
_cell.length_b   1.000
_cell.length_c   1.000
_cell.angle_alpha   90.00
_cell.angle_beta   90.00
_cell.angle_gamma   90.00
#
_symmetry.space_group_name_H-M   'P 1'
#
loop_
_entity.id
_entity.type
_entity.pdbx_description
1 polymer ?
#
loop_
_entity_poly.entity_id
_entity_poly.type
_entity_poly.pdbx_seq_one_letter_code
_entity_poly.pdbx_strand_id
1 'polypeptide(L)'
;MAQILPIRFQEHLQLQNLGINPANIGFSTLTMESDKFICIREKVGEQAQVVIIDMNDPSNPIRRPISADSAIMNPASKVIALKAGKTLQIFNIEMKSKMKMARKKARESYVETELIFALAKTNRLAELEEFINGPNNAHIQQVGDRCYDEKMYDAAKLLYNNVSNFGRLASTLVHLGEYQAAVDGARKANSTRTWKEVCFACVDGKEFRLAQMCGLHIVVHADELEELINYYQDRGYFEELITMLEAALGLERAHMGMFTELAILYSKFKPQKMREHLELFWSRVNIPKVLRAAEQAHLWAELVFLYDKYEEYDNAIITMMNHPTDAWKEGQFKDIITKVANVELYYRAIQFYLEFKPLLLNDLLMVLSPRLDHTRAVNYFSKVKQLPLVKPYLRSVQNHNNKSVNESLNNLFITEEDYQALRTSIDAYDNFDNISLAQRLEKHELIEFRRIAAYLFKGNNRWKQSVELCKKDSLYKDAMQYASESKDTELAEELLQWFLQEEKRECFGACLFTCYDLLRPDVVLETAWRHNIMDFAMPYFIQVMKEYLTKVDKLDASESLRKEEEQATETQPIVYGQPQLMLTAGPSVAVPPQAPFGYGYTAPPYGQPQPGFGYSM
;
A
#
# COMPACT_ATOMS: atom_id res chain seq x y z
N MET A 1 -29.30 13.10 111.06
CA MET A 1 -28.66 12.59 109.83
C MET A 1 -28.95 13.59 108.72
N ALA A 2 -27.97 14.33 108.22
CA ALA A 2 -28.16 15.22 107.08
C ALA A 2 -28.07 14.40 105.79
N GLN A 3 -29.04 14.56 104.88
CA GLN A 3 -28.98 13.92 103.56
C GLN A 3 -27.81 14.51 102.78
N ILE A 4 -26.83 13.67 102.44
CA ILE A 4 -25.73 14.07 101.56
C ILE A 4 -26.31 14.20 100.16
N LEU A 5 -26.51 15.44 99.70
CA LEU A 5 -26.89 15.73 98.33
C LEU A 5 -25.83 15.14 97.37
N PRO A 6 -26.21 14.52 96.24
CA PRO A 6 -25.28 13.86 95.32
C PRO A 6 -24.40 14.83 94.52
N ILE A 7 -24.38 16.11 94.88
CA ILE A 7 -23.66 17.19 94.21
C ILE A 7 -22.75 17.86 95.24
N ARG A 8 -21.44 17.87 94.98
CA ARG A 8 -20.48 18.67 95.75
C ARG A 8 -20.48 20.09 95.21
N PHE A 9 -20.84 21.06 96.04
CA PHE A 9 -20.70 22.48 95.69
C PHE A 9 -19.27 22.92 95.96
N GLN A 10 -18.67 23.60 94.98
CA GLN A 10 -17.38 24.27 95.10
C GLN A 10 -17.56 25.73 94.66
N GLU A 11 -17.18 26.67 95.52
CA GLU A 11 -17.18 28.09 95.16
C GLU A 11 -15.93 28.41 94.36
N HIS A 12 -16.10 28.83 93.10
CA HIS A 12 -15.00 29.18 92.21
C HIS A 12 -14.70 30.69 92.18
N LEU A 13 -15.73 31.53 92.33
CA LEU A 13 -15.59 32.99 92.20
C LEU A 13 -16.79 33.75 92.80
N GLN A 14 -16.50 34.73 93.66
CA GLN A 14 -17.49 35.68 94.17
C GLN A 14 -17.43 37.00 93.38
N LEU A 15 -18.41 37.25 92.51
CA LEU A 15 -18.45 38.41 91.60
C LEU A 15 -18.37 39.77 92.31
N GLN A 16 -18.86 39.85 93.55
CA GLN A 16 -18.82 41.06 94.37
C GLN A 16 -17.37 41.50 94.68
N ASN A 17 -16.46 40.53 94.87
CA ASN A 17 -15.06 40.80 95.18
C ASN A 17 -14.28 41.34 93.95
N LEU A 18 -14.83 41.19 92.74
CA LEU A 18 -14.30 41.79 91.50
C LEU A 18 -14.83 43.22 91.25
N GLY A 19 -15.48 43.83 92.23
CA GLY A 19 -16.04 45.17 92.14
C GLY A 19 -17.22 45.25 91.18
N ILE A 20 -18.12 44.27 91.21
CA ILE A 20 -19.38 44.27 90.47
C ILE A 20 -20.52 44.55 91.44
N ASN A 21 -21.30 45.59 91.14
CA ASN A 21 -22.44 45.97 91.98
C ASN A 21 -23.49 44.84 92.03
N PRO A 22 -23.94 44.39 93.23
CA PRO A 22 -24.99 43.37 93.38
C PRO A 22 -26.26 43.61 92.57
N ALA A 23 -26.66 44.87 92.36
CA ALA A 23 -27.84 45.23 91.56
C ALA A 23 -27.72 44.85 90.08
N ASN A 24 -26.50 44.63 89.57
CA ASN A 24 -26.24 44.19 88.20
C ASN A 24 -26.05 42.66 88.08
N ILE A 25 -26.26 41.89 89.16
CA ILE A 25 -26.20 40.42 89.17
C ILE A 25 -27.63 39.88 89.10
N GLY A 26 -28.17 39.73 87.89
CA GLY A 26 -29.51 39.18 87.66
C GLY A 26 -29.66 38.59 86.25
N PHE A 27 -30.72 37.80 86.03
CA PHE A 27 -30.96 37.05 84.79
C PHE A 27 -31.05 37.90 83.51
N SER A 28 -31.29 39.21 83.62
CA SER A 28 -31.34 40.15 82.50
C SER A 28 -30.01 40.85 82.21
N THR A 29 -29.08 40.90 83.18
CA THR A 29 -27.82 41.66 83.11
C THR A 29 -26.59 40.76 83.03
N LEU A 30 -26.64 39.56 83.59
CA LEU A 30 -25.58 38.55 83.55
C LEU A 30 -25.93 37.46 82.53
N THR A 31 -24.98 37.14 81.65
CA THR A 31 -25.04 36.02 80.71
C THR A 31 -23.81 35.12 80.89
N MET A 32 -24.05 33.81 80.91
CA MET A 32 -23.02 32.77 81.02
C MET A 32 -23.43 31.64 80.09
N GLU A 33 -22.71 31.49 78.96
CA GLU A 33 -22.96 30.45 77.95
C GLU A 33 -21.98 29.27 78.10
N SER A 34 -20.81 29.52 78.71
CA SER A 34 -19.75 28.53 78.94
C SER A 34 -19.06 28.77 80.28
N ASP A 35 -18.43 27.71 80.76
CA ASP A 35 -17.42 27.65 81.83
C ASP A 35 -16.24 28.64 81.69
N LYS A 36 -16.00 29.23 80.52
CA LYS A 36 -14.84 30.11 80.25
C LYS A 36 -15.12 31.60 80.42
N PHE A 37 -16.34 32.06 80.13
CA PHE A 37 -16.63 33.50 80.05
C PHE A 37 -17.94 33.86 80.74
N ILE A 38 -17.86 34.85 81.64
CA ILE A 38 -19.03 35.48 82.25
C ILE A 38 -19.14 36.91 81.71
N CYS A 39 -20.30 37.26 81.13
CA CYS A 39 -20.60 38.59 80.63
C CYS A 39 -21.60 39.29 81.52
N ILE A 40 -21.27 40.50 81.97
CA ILE A 40 -22.11 41.28 82.88
C ILE A 40 -22.28 42.68 82.29
N ARG A 41 -23.54 43.09 82.11
CA ARG A 41 -23.90 44.45 81.75
C ARG A 41 -24.01 45.26 83.02
N GLU A 42 -23.09 46.20 83.22
CA GLU A 42 -23.02 47.04 84.39
C GLU A 42 -23.39 48.49 84.03
N LYS A 43 -24.28 49.10 84.82
CA LYS A 43 -24.55 50.54 84.73
C LYS A 43 -23.91 51.24 85.93
N VAL A 44 -22.95 52.12 85.67
CA VAL A 44 -22.26 52.93 86.68
C VAL A 44 -22.61 54.40 86.44
N GLY A 45 -23.53 54.93 87.26
CA GLY A 45 -24.13 56.24 87.02
C GLY A 45 -24.93 56.25 85.70
N GLU A 46 -24.62 57.18 84.79
CA GLU A 46 -25.21 57.21 83.46
C GLU A 46 -24.49 56.34 82.42
N GLN A 47 -23.27 55.87 82.69
CA GLN A 47 -22.49 55.10 81.71
C GLN A 47 -22.83 53.61 81.78
N ALA A 48 -23.18 53.03 80.63
CA ALA A 48 -23.35 51.59 80.45
C ALA A 48 -22.03 50.97 79.98
N GLN A 49 -21.60 49.90 80.65
CA GLN A 49 -20.42 49.13 80.28
C GLN A 49 -20.71 47.63 80.26
N VAL A 50 -19.99 46.90 79.41
CA VAL A 50 -19.96 45.44 79.42
C VAL A 50 -18.66 45.02 80.06
N VAL A 51 -18.78 44.20 81.11
CA VAL A 51 -17.68 43.56 81.84
C VAL A 51 -17.60 42.11 81.39
N ILE A 52 -16.41 41.67 80.99
CA ILE A 52 -16.15 40.30 80.56
C ILE A 52 -15.11 39.72 81.52
N ILE A 53 -15.47 38.66 82.22
CA ILE A 53 -14.58 37.89 83.08
C ILE A 53 -14.16 36.64 82.30
N ASP A 54 -12.86 36.43 82.17
CA ASP A 54 -12.28 35.17 81.72
C ASP A 54 -12.03 34.30 82.96
N MET A 55 -12.57 33.08 82.99
CA MET A 55 -12.43 32.18 84.13
C MET A 55 -11.01 31.62 84.28
N ASN A 56 -10.14 31.79 83.27
CA ASN A 56 -8.71 31.47 83.36
C ASN A 56 -7.89 32.58 84.04
N ASP A 57 -8.34 33.84 84.00
CA ASP A 57 -7.79 34.94 84.78
C ASP A 57 -8.93 35.81 85.38
N PRO A 58 -9.56 35.34 86.47
CA PRO A 58 -10.63 36.09 87.13
C PRO A 58 -10.18 37.42 87.73
N SER A 59 -8.86 37.64 87.89
CA SER A 59 -8.31 38.81 88.56
C SER A 59 -8.36 40.10 87.72
N ASN A 60 -8.41 39.96 86.39
CA ASN A 60 -8.35 41.07 85.43
C ASN A 60 -9.61 41.17 84.54
N PRO A 61 -10.77 41.59 85.09
CA PRO A 61 -12.01 41.72 84.31
C PRO A 61 -11.89 42.80 83.22
N ILE A 62 -12.20 42.43 81.98
CA ILE A 62 -12.16 43.33 80.82
C ILE A 62 -13.41 44.22 80.83
N ARG A 63 -13.25 45.47 81.22
CA ARG A 63 -14.34 46.48 81.24
C ARG A 63 -14.33 47.29 79.94
N ARG A 64 -15.48 47.41 79.27
CA ARG A 64 -15.63 48.17 78.00
C ARG A 64 -16.87 49.09 78.04
N PRO A 65 -16.74 50.40 77.76
CA PRO A 65 -17.86 51.33 77.68
C PRO A 65 -18.68 51.05 76.41
N ILE A 66 -19.71 50.23 76.54
CA ILE A 66 -20.54 49.73 75.44
C ILE A 66 -21.99 49.74 75.91
N SER A 67 -22.83 50.51 75.22
CA SER A 67 -24.28 50.47 75.40
C SER A 67 -24.88 49.35 74.54
N ALA A 68 -25.46 48.34 75.19
CA ALA A 68 -26.12 47.20 74.53
C ALA A 68 -27.25 46.65 75.41
N ASP A 69 -28.36 46.27 74.77
CA ASP A 69 -29.53 45.65 75.39
C ASP A 69 -29.27 44.20 75.80
N SER A 70 -28.37 43.52 75.08
CA SER A 70 -27.95 42.15 75.34
C SER A 70 -26.53 41.94 74.84
N ALA A 71 -25.74 41.18 75.60
CA ALA A 71 -24.37 40.83 75.28
C ALA A 71 -24.17 39.33 75.53
N ILE A 72 -23.51 38.64 74.60
CA ILE A 72 -23.19 37.22 74.72
C ILE A 72 -21.83 36.94 74.06
N MET A 73 -21.05 36.05 74.67
CA MET A 73 -19.70 35.66 74.22
C MET A 73 -19.73 34.26 73.63
N ASN A 74 -19.05 34.07 72.50
CA ASN A 74 -18.91 32.76 71.88
C ASN A 74 -18.18 31.78 72.84
N PRO A 75 -18.71 30.56 73.08
CA PRO A 75 -18.10 29.57 73.99
C PRO A 75 -16.66 29.15 73.65
N ALA A 76 -16.25 29.27 72.38
CA ALA A 76 -14.96 28.77 71.90
C ALA A 76 -13.95 29.86 71.54
N SER A 77 -14.38 31.10 71.27
CA SER A 77 -13.52 32.18 70.77
C SER A 77 -13.84 33.52 71.42
N LYS A 78 -12.88 34.45 71.46
CA LYS A 78 -13.06 35.79 72.06
C LYS A 78 -13.86 36.74 71.16
N VAL A 79 -15.05 36.31 70.75
CA VAL A 79 -15.98 37.04 69.89
C VAL A 79 -17.25 37.34 70.69
N ILE A 80 -17.59 38.63 70.79
CA ILE A 80 -18.78 39.11 71.48
C ILE A 80 -19.84 39.55 70.46
N ALA A 81 -21.07 39.08 70.67
CA ALA A 81 -22.26 39.56 69.99
C ALA A 81 -23.03 40.52 70.90
N LEU A 82 -23.28 41.72 70.37
CA LEU A 82 -23.93 42.83 71.07
C LEU A 82 -25.20 43.21 70.32
N LYS A 83 -26.33 43.21 71.02
CA LYS A 83 -27.61 43.70 70.51
C LYS A 83 -27.84 45.13 70.99
N ALA A 84 -28.09 46.05 70.07
CA ALA A 84 -28.52 47.41 70.34
C ALA A 84 -29.73 47.75 69.44
N GLY A 85 -30.91 47.80 70.03
CA GLY A 85 -32.19 47.92 69.35
C GLY A 85 -32.42 46.79 68.35
N LYS A 86 -32.64 47.17 67.09
CA LYS A 86 -32.76 46.25 65.94
C LYS A 86 -31.42 45.83 65.32
N THR A 87 -30.28 46.29 65.85
CA THR A 87 -28.95 46.00 65.29
C THR A 87 -28.20 44.96 66.13
N LEU A 88 -27.63 43.95 65.45
CA LEU A 88 -26.69 43.01 66.02
C LEU A 88 -25.28 43.34 65.51
N GLN A 89 -24.35 43.61 66.44
CA GLN A 89 -22.95 43.91 66.15
C GLN A 89 -22.08 42.77 66.70
N ILE A 90 -21.23 42.21 65.84
CA ILE A 90 -20.27 41.17 66.22
C ILE A 90 -18.86 41.80 66.22
N PHE A 91 -18.15 41.62 67.32
CA PHE A 91 -16.78 42.12 67.52
C PHE A 91 -15.85 40.97 67.88
N ASN A 92 -14.71 40.89 67.21
CA ASN A 92 -13.58 40.09 67.70
C ASN A 92 -12.77 40.96 68.68
N ILE A 93 -12.61 40.48 69.92
CA ILE A 93 -11.95 41.24 71.00
C ILE A 93 -10.44 41.30 70.80
N GLU A 94 -9.84 40.25 70.22
CA GLU A 94 -8.38 40.17 69.96
C GLU A 94 -7.98 41.07 68.79
N MET A 95 -8.74 41.02 67.68
CA MET A 95 -8.44 41.79 66.48
C MET A 95 -8.94 43.25 66.51
N LYS A 96 -9.68 43.65 67.55
CA LYS A 96 -10.29 45.00 67.71
C LYS A 96 -11.15 45.47 66.51
N SER A 97 -11.61 44.56 65.66
CA SER A 97 -12.24 44.86 64.37
C SER A 97 -13.74 44.57 64.36
N LYS A 98 -14.51 45.40 63.64
CA LYS A 98 -15.97 45.25 63.43
C LYS A 98 -16.26 44.55 62.11
N MET A 99 -16.55 43.25 62.13
CA MET A 99 -16.70 42.48 60.89
C MET A 99 -17.82 43.00 59.97
N LYS A 100 -18.96 43.45 60.53
CA LYS A 100 -20.11 43.96 59.73
C LYS A 100 -20.04 45.46 59.38
N MET A 101 -19.04 46.21 59.86
CA MET A 101 -18.89 47.65 59.58
C MET A 101 -17.58 48.02 58.85
N ALA A 102 -16.63 47.08 58.68
CA ALA A 102 -15.36 47.31 57.97
C ALA A 102 -15.55 48.02 56.61
N ARG A 103 -16.55 47.60 55.82
CA ARG A 103 -16.93 48.14 54.49
C ARG A 103 -17.07 49.68 54.43
N LYS A 104 -17.38 50.37 55.54
CA LYS A 104 -17.54 51.84 55.57
C LYS A 104 -16.27 52.63 55.93
N LYS A 105 -15.19 51.97 56.39
CA LYS A 105 -13.94 52.66 56.80
C LYS A 105 -12.68 52.17 56.09
N ALA A 106 -12.66 50.93 55.61
CA ALA A 106 -11.52 50.38 54.88
C ALA A 106 -12.04 49.52 53.71
N ARG A 107 -11.79 49.97 52.47
CA ARG A 107 -11.99 49.19 51.24
C ARG A 107 -10.74 48.34 50.96
N GLU A 108 -10.45 47.45 51.92
CA GLU A 108 -9.30 46.55 51.85
C GLU A 108 -9.66 45.31 51.03
N SER A 109 -8.91 45.07 49.94
CA SER A 109 -9.11 43.93 49.03
C SER A 109 -9.24 42.60 49.77
N TYR A 110 -8.38 42.35 50.76
CA TYR A 110 -8.38 41.11 51.55
C TYR A 110 -9.71 40.89 52.31
N VAL A 111 -10.25 41.94 52.93
CA VAL A 111 -11.50 41.87 53.71
C VAL A 111 -12.70 41.68 52.79
N GLU A 112 -12.71 42.31 51.60
CA GLU A 112 -13.76 42.09 50.61
C GLU A 112 -13.66 40.69 49.98
N THR A 113 -12.44 40.17 49.75
CA THR A 113 -12.18 38.82 49.22
C THR A 113 -12.70 37.72 50.16
N GLU A 114 -12.38 37.78 51.46
CA GLU A 114 -12.91 36.83 52.45
C GLU A 114 -14.42 37.00 52.68
N LEU A 115 -14.98 38.21 52.49
CA LEU A 115 -16.43 38.43 52.56
C LEU A 115 -17.17 37.73 51.41
N ILE A 116 -16.67 37.82 50.16
CA ILE A 116 -17.23 37.08 49.02
C ILE A 116 -17.20 35.57 49.31
N PHE A 117 -16.09 35.04 49.84
CA PHE A 117 -15.97 33.61 50.18
C PHE A 117 -16.95 33.19 51.29
N ALA A 118 -17.15 34.03 52.31
CA ALA A 118 -18.14 33.79 53.37
C ALA A 118 -19.60 33.85 52.87
N LEU A 119 -19.91 34.75 51.91
CA LEU A 119 -21.22 34.81 51.26
C LEU A 119 -21.49 33.57 50.39
N ALA A 120 -20.47 33.08 49.67
CA ALA A 120 -20.54 31.81 48.95
C ALA A 120 -20.78 30.63 49.90
N LYS A 121 -19.99 30.49 50.97
CA LYS A 121 -20.16 29.42 51.98
C LYS A 121 -21.48 29.47 52.75
N THR A 122 -22.16 30.62 52.80
CA THR A 122 -23.48 30.75 53.43
C THR A 122 -24.65 30.61 52.43
N ASN A 123 -24.36 30.24 51.18
CA ASN A 123 -25.32 30.05 50.09
C ASN A 123 -26.23 31.28 49.84
N ARG A 124 -25.70 32.49 50.04
CA ARG A 124 -26.43 33.76 49.85
C ARG A 124 -26.18 34.33 48.45
N LEU A 125 -26.56 33.55 47.43
CA LEU A 125 -26.22 33.84 46.03
C LEU A 125 -26.72 35.21 45.54
N ALA A 126 -27.90 35.67 46.00
CA ALA A 126 -28.42 36.99 45.65
C ALA A 126 -27.60 38.15 46.27
N GLU A 127 -27.20 38.04 47.55
CA GLU A 127 -26.33 39.03 48.20
C GLU A 127 -24.92 39.03 47.57
N LEU A 128 -24.46 37.86 47.11
CA LEU A 128 -23.21 37.68 46.38
C LEU A 128 -23.25 38.35 44.99
N GLU A 129 -24.32 38.13 44.21
CA GLU A 129 -24.49 38.72 42.89
C GLU A 129 -24.64 40.25 42.93
N GLU A 130 -25.43 40.79 43.86
CA GLU A 130 -25.51 42.24 44.11
C GLU A 130 -24.12 42.82 44.49
N PHE A 131 -23.33 42.08 45.27
CA PHE A 131 -21.99 42.51 45.68
C PHE A 131 -20.98 42.51 44.52
N ILE A 132 -21.03 41.52 43.63
CA ILE A 132 -20.11 41.42 42.48
C ILE A 132 -20.46 42.47 41.41
N ASN A 133 -21.75 42.73 41.17
CA ASN A 133 -22.21 43.74 40.23
C ASN A 133 -21.96 45.19 40.71
N GLY A 134 -21.73 45.38 42.02
CA GLY A 134 -21.33 46.67 42.60
C GLY A 134 -19.82 46.93 42.51
N PRO A 135 -19.37 48.20 42.63
CA PRO A 135 -17.95 48.54 42.63
C PRO A 135 -17.22 47.92 43.84
N ASN A 136 -16.29 47.01 43.57
CA ASN A 136 -15.54 46.22 44.55
C ASN A 136 -14.02 46.25 44.25
N ASN A 137 -13.21 45.95 45.27
CA ASN A 137 -11.74 45.87 45.19
C ASN A 137 -11.21 44.43 45.43
N ALA A 138 -12.09 43.42 45.40
CA ALA A 138 -11.77 42.06 45.82
C ALA A 138 -11.05 41.22 44.73
N HIS A 139 -10.28 40.21 45.14
CA HIS A 139 -9.66 39.25 44.22
C HIS A 139 -10.64 38.12 43.84
N ILE A 140 -11.64 38.47 43.02
CA ILE A 140 -12.75 37.58 42.63
C ILE A 140 -12.26 36.23 42.05
N GLN A 141 -11.17 36.21 41.28
CA GLN A 141 -10.56 34.98 40.75
C GLN A 141 -10.17 33.98 41.84
N GLN A 142 -9.45 34.44 42.87
CA GLN A 142 -8.98 33.58 43.97
C GLN A 142 -10.15 33.02 44.78
N VAL A 143 -11.25 33.78 44.90
CA VAL A 143 -12.49 33.28 45.52
C VAL A 143 -13.18 32.26 44.63
N GLY A 144 -13.23 32.50 43.32
CA GLY A 144 -13.75 31.55 42.33
C GLY A 144 -13.04 30.19 42.39
N ASP A 145 -11.71 30.20 42.40
CA ASP A 145 -10.88 28.99 42.50
C ASP A 145 -11.09 28.26 43.84
N ARG A 146 -11.12 28.98 44.97
CA ARG A 146 -11.45 28.36 46.27
C ARG A 146 -12.87 27.82 46.34
N CYS A 147 -13.83 28.47 45.69
CA CYS A 147 -15.20 27.95 45.58
C CYS A 147 -15.28 26.70 44.68
N TYR A 148 -14.47 26.63 43.62
CA TYR A 148 -14.34 25.45 42.76
C TYR A 148 -13.79 24.25 43.54
N ASP A 149 -12.69 24.43 44.27
CA ASP A 149 -12.03 23.37 45.05
C ASP A 149 -12.94 22.82 46.16
N GLU A 150 -13.76 23.69 46.76
CA GLU A 150 -14.78 23.34 47.77
C GLU A 150 -16.13 22.89 47.16
N LYS A 151 -16.18 22.65 45.84
CA LYS A 151 -17.35 22.15 45.08
C LYS A 151 -18.61 23.03 45.15
N MET A 152 -18.46 24.31 45.45
CA MET A 152 -19.56 25.30 45.48
C MET A 152 -19.79 25.87 44.08
N TYR A 153 -20.22 25.02 43.14
CA TYR A 153 -20.24 25.33 41.72
C TYR A 153 -21.21 26.47 41.34
N ASP A 154 -22.36 26.62 42.02
CA ASP A 154 -23.31 27.73 41.77
C ASP A 154 -22.70 29.11 42.07
N ALA A 155 -21.99 29.23 43.19
CA ALA A 155 -21.27 30.45 43.54
C ALA A 155 -20.08 30.68 42.59
N ALA A 156 -19.34 29.62 42.25
CA ALA A 156 -18.22 29.69 41.31
C ALA A 156 -18.66 30.13 39.89
N LYS A 157 -19.83 29.67 39.41
CA LYS A 157 -20.46 30.09 38.15
C LYS A 157 -20.66 31.61 38.09
N LEU A 158 -21.27 32.19 39.13
CA LEU A 158 -21.48 33.64 39.24
C LEU A 158 -20.15 34.42 39.28
N LEU A 159 -19.16 33.91 40.03
CA LEU A 159 -17.83 34.53 40.15
C LEU A 159 -17.07 34.51 38.82
N TYR A 160 -16.96 33.35 38.16
CA TYR A 160 -16.21 33.22 36.91
C TYR A 160 -16.87 33.91 35.72
N ASN A 161 -18.21 34.00 35.68
CA ASN A 161 -18.92 34.75 34.64
C ASN A 161 -18.58 36.24 34.70
N ASN A 162 -18.61 36.85 35.89
CA ASN A 162 -18.24 38.25 36.09
C ASN A 162 -16.75 38.53 35.82
N VAL A 163 -15.88 37.57 36.15
CA VAL A 163 -14.44 37.62 35.86
C VAL A 163 -14.12 37.41 34.37
N SER A 164 -15.07 36.90 33.57
CA SER A 164 -14.83 36.42 32.19
C SER A 164 -13.78 35.30 32.07
N ASN A 165 -13.56 34.50 33.13
CA ASN A 165 -12.72 33.31 33.05
C ASN A 165 -13.54 32.13 32.49
N PHE A 166 -13.75 32.16 31.17
CA PHE A 166 -14.61 31.20 30.47
C PHE A 166 -14.11 29.75 30.54
N GLY A 167 -12.80 29.53 30.72
CA GLY A 167 -12.22 28.19 30.86
C GLY A 167 -12.66 27.49 32.14
N ARG A 168 -12.48 28.14 33.30
CA ARG A 168 -12.98 27.63 34.58
C ARG A 168 -14.51 27.64 34.66
N LEU A 169 -15.17 28.64 34.06
CA LEU A 169 -16.62 28.70 33.98
C LEU A 169 -17.22 27.47 33.27
N ALA A 170 -16.68 27.09 32.11
CA ALA A 170 -17.14 25.91 31.39
C ALA A 170 -16.99 24.63 32.24
N SER A 171 -15.86 24.50 32.95
CA SER A 171 -15.59 23.42 33.92
C SER A 171 -16.60 23.42 35.09
N THR A 172 -17.00 24.59 35.63
CA THR A 172 -18.08 24.65 36.63
C THR A 172 -19.46 24.28 36.09
N LEU A 173 -19.79 24.70 34.87
CA LEU A 173 -21.08 24.44 34.23
C LEU A 173 -21.26 22.95 33.91
N VAL A 174 -20.17 22.28 33.52
CA VAL A 174 -20.07 20.82 33.42
C VAL A 174 -20.45 20.14 34.74
N HIS A 175 -19.87 20.56 35.86
CA HIS A 175 -20.17 19.96 37.17
C HIS A 175 -21.61 20.24 37.67
N LEU A 176 -22.26 21.29 37.16
CA LEU A 176 -23.68 21.58 37.38
C LEU A 176 -24.62 20.83 36.43
N GLY A 177 -24.10 20.10 35.43
CA GLY A 177 -24.92 19.43 34.41
C GLY A 177 -25.51 20.38 33.34
N GLU A 178 -25.12 21.65 33.33
CA GLU A 178 -25.58 22.65 32.35
C GLU A 178 -24.76 22.58 31.05
N TYR A 179 -24.77 21.42 30.38
CA TYR A 179 -23.91 21.13 29.23
C TYR A 179 -24.02 22.17 28.11
N GLN A 180 -25.23 22.61 27.74
CA GLN A 180 -25.43 23.64 26.71
C GLN A 180 -24.67 24.95 27.02
N ALA A 181 -24.75 25.42 28.28
CA ALA A 181 -24.06 26.63 28.71
C ALA A 181 -22.53 26.40 28.80
N ALA A 182 -22.09 25.19 29.14
CA ALA A 182 -20.68 24.82 29.14
C ALA A 182 -20.06 24.86 27.74
N VAL A 183 -20.78 24.41 26.70
CA VAL A 183 -20.36 24.50 25.29
C VAL A 183 -20.17 25.96 24.86
N ASP A 184 -21.10 26.85 25.19
CA ASP A 184 -20.98 28.28 24.88
C ASP A 184 -19.86 28.96 25.71
N GLY A 185 -19.60 28.48 26.93
CA GLY A 185 -18.43 28.83 27.73
C GLY A 185 -17.12 28.43 27.05
N ALA A 186 -17.01 27.17 26.60
CA ALA A 186 -15.83 26.69 25.87
C ALA A 186 -15.60 27.45 24.55
N ARG A 187 -16.66 27.81 23.82
CA ARG A 187 -16.58 28.66 22.63
C ARG A 187 -15.99 30.04 22.92
N LYS A 188 -16.36 30.66 24.04
CA LYS A 188 -15.79 31.96 24.49
C LYS A 188 -14.36 31.82 25.01
N ALA A 189 -14.01 30.69 25.63
CA ALA A 189 -12.66 30.39 26.11
C ALA A 189 -11.67 30.11 24.97
N ASN A 190 -12.14 29.49 23.89
CA ASN A 190 -11.36 29.10 22.70
C ASN A 190 -10.03 28.38 23.04
N SER A 191 -10.06 27.50 24.04
CA SER A 191 -8.90 26.72 24.49
C SER A 191 -9.15 25.23 24.30
N THR A 192 -8.23 24.52 23.64
CA THR A 192 -8.32 23.09 23.35
C THR A 192 -8.50 22.25 24.61
N ARG A 193 -7.84 22.63 25.72
CA ARG A 193 -8.01 21.99 27.04
C ARG A 193 -9.45 22.12 27.55
N THR A 194 -10.04 23.31 27.46
CA THR A 194 -11.44 23.54 27.88
C THR A 194 -12.41 22.76 27.01
N TRP A 195 -12.17 22.69 25.70
CA TRP A 195 -12.96 21.85 24.80
C TRP A 195 -12.89 20.36 25.19
N LYS A 196 -11.70 19.83 25.54
CA LYS A 196 -11.53 18.45 26.03
C LYS A 196 -12.31 18.19 27.32
N GLU A 197 -12.13 19.05 28.34
CA GLU A 197 -12.83 18.93 29.63
C GLU A 197 -14.36 18.91 29.44
N VAL A 198 -14.92 19.79 28.58
CA VAL A 198 -16.36 19.81 28.27
C VAL A 198 -16.78 18.60 27.41
N CYS A 199 -16.02 18.22 26.39
CA CYS A 199 -16.36 17.11 25.51
C CYS A 199 -16.45 15.79 26.29
N PHE A 200 -15.43 15.47 27.08
CA PHE A 200 -15.38 14.26 27.90
C PHE A 200 -16.56 14.21 28.88
N ALA A 201 -16.89 15.32 29.54
CA ALA A 201 -18.04 15.36 30.44
C ALA A 201 -19.40 15.30 29.73
N CYS A 202 -19.53 15.81 28.50
CA CYS A 202 -20.73 15.62 27.67
C CYS A 202 -20.90 14.15 27.26
N VAL A 203 -19.80 13.42 27.01
CA VAL A 203 -19.83 11.96 26.76
C VAL A 203 -20.26 11.19 28.01
N ASP A 204 -19.74 11.56 29.18
CA ASP A 204 -20.17 11.00 30.47
C ASP A 204 -21.65 11.28 30.76
N GLY A 205 -22.12 12.49 30.43
CA GLY A 205 -23.52 12.90 30.49
C GLY A 205 -24.43 12.31 29.41
N LYS A 206 -23.88 11.58 28.42
CA LYS A 206 -24.59 11.03 27.24
C LYS A 206 -25.22 12.08 26.31
N GLU A 207 -24.75 13.32 26.37
CA GLU A 207 -25.19 14.43 25.50
C GLU A 207 -24.39 14.44 24.20
N PHE A 208 -24.54 13.39 23.39
CA PHE A 208 -23.69 13.14 22.22
C PHE A 208 -23.74 14.25 21.16
N ARG A 209 -24.88 14.92 20.97
CA ARG A 209 -25.00 16.04 20.03
C ARG A 209 -24.12 17.23 20.44
N LEU A 210 -24.02 17.51 21.73
CA LEU A 210 -23.15 18.56 22.27
C LEU A 210 -21.68 18.11 22.27
N ALA A 211 -21.43 16.85 22.64
CA ALA A 211 -20.11 16.25 22.57
C ALA A 211 -19.55 16.26 21.14
N GLN A 212 -20.37 16.00 20.10
CA GLN A 212 -19.97 16.10 18.69
C GLN A 212 -19.52 17.53 18.34
N MET A 213 -20.31 18.55 18.69
CA MET A 213 -19.95 19.94 18.43
C MET A 213 -18.65 20.36 19.13
N CYS A 214 -18.41 19.90 20.36
CA CYS A 214 -17.12 20.08 21.05
C CYS A 214 -15.99 19.31 20.35
N GLY A 215 -16.23 18.05 19.99
CA GLY A 215 -15.28 17.15 19.34
C GLY A 215 -14.73 17.72 18.04
N LEU A 216 -15.58 18.34 17.21
CA LEU A 216 -15.17 19.02 15.97
C LEU A 216 -14.13 20.13 16.20
N HIS A 217 -14.13 20.79 17.37
CA HIS A 217 -13.11 21.78 17.74
C HIS A 217 -11.81 21.16 18.29
N ILE A 218 -11.82 19.87 18.67
CA ILE A 218 -10.65 19.15 19.18
C ILE A 218 -9.94 18.41 18.04
N VAL A 219 -10.68 17.65 17.21
CA VAL A 219 -10.12 16.80 16.13
C VAL A 219 -9.33 17.55 15.05
N VAL A 220 -9.45 18.88 14.97
CA VAL A 220 -8.59 19.72 14.10
C VAL A 220 -7.15 19.87 14.62
N HIS A 221 -6.88 19.43 15.85
CA HIS A 221 -5.55 19.36 16.46
C HIS A 221 -5.05 17.90 16.43
N ALA A 222 -3.97 17.64 15.69
CA ALA A 222 -3.46 16.29 15.48
C ALA A 222 -2.98 15.62 16.79
N ASP A 223 -2.29 16.38 17.64
CA ASP A 223 -1.70 15.89 18.89
C ASP A 223 -2.75 15.42 19.92
N GLU A 224 -3.99 15.89 19.79
CA GLU A 224 -5.10 15.64 20.73
C GLU A 224 -6.05 14.54 20.23
N LEU A 225 -5.91 14.11 18.98
CA LEU A 225 -6.81 13.16 18.32
C LEU A 225 -6.72 11.76 18.97
N GLU A 226 -5.52 11.30 19.32
CA GLU A 226 -5.29 9.98 19.92
C GLU A 226 -5.93 9.86 21.31
N GLU A 227 -5.79 10.87 22.17
CA GLU A 227 -6.40 10.89 23.50
C GLU A 227 -7.94 10.89 23.41
N LEU A 228 -8.50 11.69 22.49
CA LEU A 228 -9.95 11.75 22.25
C LEU A 228 -10.50 10.40 21.78
N ILE A 229 -9.78 9.69 20.89
CA ILE A 229 -10.18 8.38 20.41
C ILE A 229 -10.16 7.36 21.55
N ASN A 230 -9.07 7.29 22.32
CA ASN A 230 -8.96 6.36 23.44
C ASN A 230 -10.09 6.57 24.46
N TYR A 231 -10.40 7.83 24.80
CA TYR A 231 -11.50 8.16 25.70
C TYR A 231 -12.88 7.67 25.21
N TYR A 232 -13.17 7.80 23.91
CA TYR A 232 -14.41 7.27 23.32
C TYR A 232 -14.41 5.74 23.23
N GLN A 233 -13.25 5.12 22.94
CA GLN A 233 -13.10 3.66 22.83
C GLN A 233 -13.27 2.95 24.19
N ASP A 234 -12.65 3.47 25.25
CA ASP A 234 -12.76 2.95 26.63
C ASP A 234 -14.20 2.93 27.15
N ARG A 235 -15.07 3.78 26.57
CA ARG A 235 -16.50 3.90 26.89
C ARG A 235 -17.42 3.17 25.93
N GLY A 236 -16.89 2.61 24.84
CA GLY A 236 -17.64 1.86 23.84
C GLY A 236 -18.50 2.70 22.87
N TYR A 237 -18.33 4.03 22.84
CA TYR A 237 -19.15 4.93 22.02
C TYR A 237 -18.62 5.07 20.57
N PHE A 238 -18.41 3.94 19.89
CA PHE A 238 -17.77 3.89 18.57
C PHE A 238 -18.60 4.54 17.45
N GLU A 239 -19.93 4.40 17.48
CA GLU A 239 -20.85 4.96 16.47
C GLU A 239 -20.80 6.50 16.44
N GLU A 240 -20.83 7.13 17.62
CA GLU A 240 -20.77 8.58 17.77
C GLU A 240 -19.39 9.12 17.38
N LEU A 241 -18.31 8.39 17.71
CA LEU A 241 -16.95 8.73 17.29
C LEU A 241 -16.80 8.70 15.76
N ILE A 242 -17.33 7.66 15.10
CA ILE A 242 -17.34 7.54 13.64
C ILE A 242 -18.14 8.69 13.02
N THR A 243 -19.35 8.96 13.51
CA THR A 243 -20.22 10.04 12.98
C THR A 243 -19.61 11.43 13.19
N MET A 244 -18.92 11.65 14.31
CA MET A 244 -18.19 12.89 14.58
C MET A 244 -17.00 13.06 13.63
N LEU A 245 -16.23 12.00 13.35
CA LEU A 245 -15.15 12.02 12.37
C LEU A 245 -15.65 12.19 10.94
N GLU A 246 -16.74 11.52 10.53
CA GLU A 246 -17.41 11.69 9.23
C GLU A 246 -17.72 13.18 8.97
N ALA A 247 -18.28 13.89 9.98
CA ALA A 247 -18.53 15.32 9.89
C ALA A 247 -17.22 16.16 9.90
N ALA A 248 -16.21 15.72 10.65
CA ALA A 248 -14.93 16.43 10.76
C ALA A 248 -14.10 16.41 9.47
N LEU A 249 -14.23 15.37 8.64
CA LEU A 249 -13.58 15.27 7.33
C LEU A 249 -13.97 16.41 6.38
N GLY A 250 -15.16 17.01 6.56
CA GLY A 250 -15.63 18.17 5.79
C GLY A 250 -15.05 19.52 6.23
N LEU A 251 -14.26 19.56 7.31
CA LEU A 251 -13.64 20.79 7.80
C LEU A 251 -12.40 21.17 6.99
N GLU A 252 -12.24 22.47 6.70
CA GLU A 252 -11.10 23.01 5.95
C GLU A 252 -9.74 22.69 6.60
N ARG A 253 -9.71 22.51 7.93
CA ARG A 253 -8.52 22.13 8.72
C ARG A 253 -8.33 20.61 8.90
N ALA A 254 -9.00 19.77 8.11
CA ALA A 254 -8.84 18.32 8.21
C ALA A 254 -7.43 17.85 7.84
N HIS A 255 -6.84 16.98 8.66
CA HIS A 255 -5.45 16.51 8.53
C HIS A 255 -5.36 14.97 8.42
N MET A 256 -4.21 14.43 8.02
CA MET A 256 -4.00 13.00 7.69
C MET A 256 -4.40 12.02 8.81
N GLY A 257 -4.21 12.41 10.08
CA GLY A 257 -4.59 11.61 11.25
C GLY A 257 -6.07 11.24 11.24
N MET A 258 -6.95 12.20 10.92
CA MET A 258 -8.41 12.00 10.90
C MET A 258 -8.83 10.92 9.91
N PHE A 259 -8.28 10.94 8.69
CA PHE A 259 -8.55 9.91 7.66
C PHE A 259 -8.00 8.53 8.06
N THR A 260 -6.87 8.51 8.77
CA THR A 260 -6.18 7.29 9.21
C THR A 260 -6.95 6.62 10.33
N GLU A 261 -7.32 7.36 11.38
CA GLU A 261 -8.06 6.80 12.51
C GLU A 261 -9.50 6.43 12.14
N LEU A 262 -10.15 7.19 11.25
CA LEU A 262 -11.46 6.80 10.70
C LEU A 262 -11.38 5.48 9.92
N ALA A 263 -10.32 5.25 9.15
CA ALA A 263 -10.10 3.97 8.47
C ALA A 263 -9.90 2.81 9.47
N ILE A 264 -9.19 3.03 10.58
CA ILE A 264 -9.03 2.02 11.65
C ILE A 264 -10.36 1.70 12.35
N LEU A 265 -11.24 2.70 12.51
CA LEU A 265 -12.58 2.48 13.07
C LEU A 265 -13.49 1.75 12.08
N TYR A 266 -13.49 2.13 10.80
CA TYR A 266 -14.23 1.42 9.76
C TYR A 266 -13.80 -0.03 9.62
N SER A 267 -12.49 -0.33 9.71
CA SER A 267 -12.02 -1.72 9.57
C SER A 267 -12.59 -2.65 10.65
N LYS A 268 -12.80 -2.14 11.87
CA LYS A 268 -13.33 -2.90 13.01
C LYS A 268 -14.85 -2.93 13.09
N PHE A 269 -15.53 -1.82 12.76
CA PHE A 269 -16.95 -1.63 13.07
C PHE A 269 -17.87 -1.52 11.83
N LYS A 270 -17.38 -1.03 10.69
CA LYS A 270 -18.19 -0.84 9.46
C LYS A 270 -17.42 -1.21 8.19
N PRO A 271 -17.13 -2.51 7.96
CA PRO A 271 -16.45 -2.98 6.74
C PRO A 271 -17.03 -2.43 5.44
N GLN A 272 -18.36 -2.34 5.30
CA GLN A 272 -18.98 -1.86 4.06
C GLN A 272 -18.64 -0.40 3.70
N LYS A 273 -18.30 0.46 4.67
CA LYS A 273 -17.88 1.85 4.41
C LYS A 273 -16.36 1.99 4.18
N MET A 274 -15.57 1.01 4.63
CA MET A 274 -14.11 1.06 4.56
C MET A 274 -13.62 1.27 3.12
N ARG A 275 -14.22 0.56 2.17
CA ARG A 275 -13.83 0.63 0.76
C ARG A 275 -14.05 2.01 0.15
N GLU A 276 -15.25 2.57 0.30
CA GLU A 276 -15.62 3.88 -0.23
C GLU A 276 -14.69 4.98 0.34
N HIS A 277 -14.40 4.91 1.64
CA HIS A 277 -13.46 5.82 2.31
C HIS A 277 -12.04 5.75 1.72
N LEU A 278 -11.51 4.54 1.51
CA LEU A 278 -10.19 4.37 0.90
C LEU A 278 -10.16 4.81 -0.56
N GLU A 279 -11.19 4.48 -1.35
CA GLU A 279 -11.27 4.80 -2.77
C GLU A 279 -11.28 6.33 -3.00
N LEU A 280 -11.87 7.10 -2.07
CA LEU A 280 -11.86 8.56 -2.07
C LEU A 280 -10.60 9.20 -1.44
N PHE A 281 -10.05 8.64 -0.36
CA PHE A 281 -9.10 9.34 0.51
C PHE A 281 -7.71 8.68 0.67
N TRP A 282 -7.37 7.65 -0.11
CA TRP A 282 -6.08 6.95 -0.03
C TRP A 282 -4.83 7.85 -0.13
N SER A 283 -4.91 9.02 -0.76
CA SER A 283 -3.79 9.97 -0.86
C SER A 283 -3.54 10.78 0.41
N ARG A 284 -4.50 10.81 1.35
CA ARG A 284 -4.46 11.59 2.60
C ARG A 284 -4.39 10.71 3.85
N VAL A 285 -4.00 9.45 3.71
CA VAL A 285 -4.01 8.43 4.79
C VAL A 285 -2.62 7.83 5.02
N ASN A 286 -2.30 7.43 6.25
CA ASN A 286 -1.08 6.68 6.55
C ASN A 286 -1.27 5.20 6.18
N ILE A 287 -0.89 4.83 4.96
CA ILE A 287 -1.11 3.48 4.41
C ILE A 287 -0.50 2.37 5.30
N PRO A 288 0.78 2.43 5.77
CA PRO A 288 1.34 1.40 6.65
C PRO A 288 0.63 1.19 7.99
N LYS A 289 -0.05 2.21 8.55
CA LYS A 289 -0.86 2.05 9.77
C LYS A 289 -2.20 1.39 9.43
N VAL A 290 -2.83 1.77 8.32
CA VAL A 290 -4.12 1.21 7.88
C VAL A 290 -3.97 -0.24 7.38
N LEU A 291 -2.88 -0.59 6.68
CA LEU A 291 -2.60 -1.96 6.24
C LEU A 291 -2.65 -2.96 7.40
N ARG A 292 -1.96 -2.66 8.51
CA ARG A 292 -2.01 -3.49 9.73
C ARG A 292 -3.42 -3.60 10.33
N ALA A 293 -4.21 -2.52 10.28
CA ALA A 293 -5.59 -2.54 10.76
C ALA A 293 -6.55 -3.31 9.82
N ALA A 294 -6.30 -3.30 8.51
CA ALA A 294 -7.06 -4.05 7.51
C ALA A 294 -6.70 -5.55 7.54
N GLU A 295 -5.43 -5.90 7.75
CA GLU A 295 -4.95 -7.28 7.93
C GLU A 295 -5.55 -7.90 9.19
N GLN A 296 -5.53 -7.17 10.30
CA GLN A 296 -6.14 -7.58 11.57
C GLN A 296 -7.68 -7.73 11.49
N ALA A 297 -8.32 -7.05 10.54
CA ALA A 297 -9.76 -7.11 10.28
C ALA A 297 -10.14 -8.06 9.12
N HIS A 298 -9.15 -8.68 8.46
CA HIS A 298 -9.33 -9.59 7.32
C HIS A 298 -10.12 -9.00 6.13
N LEU A 299 -9.95 -7.70 5.86
CA LEU A 299 -10.65 -6.98 4.79
C LEU A 299 -9.87 -7.08 3.46
N TRP A 300 -9.83 -8.29 2.88
CA TRP A 300 -8.91 -8.62 1.79
C TRP A 300 -9.08 -7.78 0.51
N ALA A 301 -10.31 -7.38 0.16
CA ALA A 301 -10.57 -6.57 -1.03
C ALA A 301 -10.00 -5.15 -0.90
N GLU A 302 -10.15 -4.55 0.29
CA GLU A 302 -9.67 -3.22 0.65
C GLU A 302 -8.15 -3.24 0.88
N LEU A 303 -7.63 -4.31 1.47
CA LEU A 303 -6.21 -4.54 1.72
C LEU A 303 -5.43 -4.68 0.40
N VAL A 304 -5.95 -5.43 -0.58
CA VAL A 304 -5.38 -5.51 -1.93
C VAL A 304 -5.42 -4.15 -2.66
N PHE A 305 -6.45 -3.34 -2.45
CA PHE A 305 -6.47 -1.97 -2.99
C PHE A 305 -5.38 -1.08 -2.35
N LEU A 306 -5.14 -1.21 -1.04
CA LEU A 306 -4.05 -0.50 -0.37
C LEU A 306 -2.68 -0.93 -0.88
N TYR A 307 -2.43 -2.22 -1.08
CA TYR A 307 -1.17 -2.70 -1.65
C TYR A 307 -0.96 -2.23 -3.10
N ASP A 308 -2.00 -2.19 -3.95
CA ASP A 308 -1.92 -1.62 -5.30
C ASP A 308 -1.51 -0.13 -5.28
N LYS A 309 -2.09 0.67 -4.37
CA LYS A 309 -1.76 2.10 -4.22
C LYS A 309 -0.45 2.37 -3.50
N TYR A 310 0.05 1.40 -2.72
CA TYR A 310 1.35 1.47 -2.05
C TYR A 310 2.49 0.85 -2.87
N GLU A 311 2.19 0.40 -4.09
CA GLU A 311 3.13 -0.25 -5.03
C GLU A 311 3.74 -1.57 -4.52
N GLU A 312 3.20 -2.14 -3.44
CA GLU A 312 3.53 -3.48 -2.93
C GLU A 312 2.77 -4.58 -3.70
N TYR A 313 2.95 -4.60 -5.03
CA TYR A 313 2.26 -5.51 -5.95
C TYR A 313 2.47 -6.99 -5.60
N ASP A 314 3.65 -7.35 -5.09
CA ASP A 314 4.00 -8.70 -4.62
C ASP A 314 3.03 -9.16 -3.51
N ASN A 315 2.77 -8.29 -2.52
CA ASN A 315 1.85 -8.58 -1.41
C ASN A 315 0.39 -8.61 -1.87
N ALA A 316 -0.01 -7.70 -2.77
CA ALA A 316 -1.35 -7.71 -3.38
C ALA A 316 -1.68 -9.05 -4.06
N ILE A 317 -0.74 -9.58 -4.86
CA ILE A 317 -0.90 -10.88 -5.55
C ILE A 317 -0.99 -12.03 -4.55
N ILE A 318 -0.12 -12.07 -3.53
CA ILE A 318 -0.16 -13.12 -2.49
C ILE A 318 -1.52 -13.11 -1.77
N THR A 319 -2.06 -11.93 -1.43
CA THR A 319 -3.39 -11.82 -0.80
C THR A 319 -4.50 -12.30 -1.74
N MET A 320 -4.49 -11.91 -3.02
CA MET A 320 -5.48 -12.41 -4.00
C MET A 320 -5.43 -13.94 -4.19
N MET A 321 -4.25 -14.56 -4.07
CA MET A 321 -4.08 -16.01 -4.21
C MET A 321 -4.49 -16.79 -2.96
N ASN A 322 -4.24 -16.25 -1.76
CA ASN A 322 -4.65 -16.86 -0.50
C ASN A 322 -6.15 -16.66 -0.22
N HIS A 323 -6.76 -15.58 -0.73
CA HIS A 323 -8.17 -15.20 -0.51
C HIS A 323 -8.92 -14.96 -1.84
N PRO A 324 -9.18 -16.02 -2.64
CA PRO A 324 -9.75 -15.87 -3.99
C PRO A 324 -11.16 -15.32 -4.02
N THR A 325 -12.01 -15.67 -3.04
CA THR A 325 -13.44 -15.32 -3.07
C THR A 325 -13.68 -13.81 -2.91
N ASP A 326 -12.87 -13.15 -2.10
CA ASP A 326 -13.13 -11.78 -1.64
C ASP A 326 -12.32 -10.75 -2.44
N ALA A 327 -11.04 -11.06 -2.73
CA ALA A 327 -10.10 -10.10 -3.30
C ALA A 327 -9.83 -10.29 -4.80
N TRP A 328 -9.96 -11.51 -5.34
CA TRP A 328 -9.57 -11.77 -6.73
C TRP A 328 -10.52 -11.11 -7.73
N LYS A 329 -9.95 -10.33 -8.65
CA LYS A 329 -10.64 -9.81 -9.84
C LYS A 329 -9.74 -9.99 -11.04
N GLU A 330 -10.30 -10.52 -12.12
CA GLU A 330 -9.53 -10.99 -13.29
C GLU A 330 -8.66 -9.89 -13.93
N GLY A 331 -9.25 -8.72 -14.24
CA GLY A 331 -8.50 -7.60 -14.83
C GLY A 331 -7.43 -7.07 -13.89
N GLN A 332 -7.81 -6.76 -12.65
CA GLN A 332 -6.90 -6.24 -11.63
C GLN A 332 -5.72 -7.18 -11.36
N PHE A 333 -5.92 -8.50 -11.33
CA PHE A 333 -4.83 -9.47 -11.18
C PHE A 333 -3.85 -9.40 -12.37
N LYS A 334 -4.38 -9.35 -13.61
CA LYS A 334 -3.57 -9.23 -14.84
C LYS A 334 -2.77 -7.93 -14.89
N ASP A 335 -3.33 -6.82 -14.39
CA ASP A 335 -2.62 -5.53 -14.35
C ASP A 335 -1.50 -5.54 -13.29
N ILE A 336 -1.81 -5.98 -12.06
CA ILE A 336 -0.86 -6.00 -10.93
C ILE A 336 0.32 -6.95 -11.21
N ILE A 337 0.07 -8.16 -11.73
CA ILE A 337 1.11 -9.18 -11.91
C ILE A 337 2.23 -8.74 -12.88
N THR A 338 1.95 -7.85 -13.85
CA THR A 338 2.99 -7.34 -14.77
C THR A 338 4.05 -6.48 -14.07
N LYS A 339 3.65 -5.77 -13.01
CA LYS A 339 4.47 -4.83 -12.24
C LYS A 339 5.31 -5.52 -11.16
N VAL A 340 4.96 -6.74 -10.78
CA VAL A 340 5.66 -7.55 -9.78
C VAL A 340 7.14 -7.74 -10.17
N ALA A 341 8.04 -7.52 -9.23
CA ALA A 341 9.47 -7.72 -9.46
C ALA A 341 9.83 -9.21 -9.43
N ASN A 342 9.23 -9.95 -8.50
CA ASN A 342 9.56 -11.35 -8.21
C ASN A 342 8.90 -12.33 -9.19
N VAL A 343 9.70 -12.90 -10.11
CA VAL A 343 9.25 -13.88 -11.11
C VAL A 343 8.78 -15.21 -10.51
N GLU A 344 9.15 -15.56 -9.27
CA GLU A 344 8.59 -16.76 -8.61
C GLU A 344 7.09 -16.66 -8.37
N LEU A 345 6.56 -15.45 -8.15
CA LEU A 345 5.12 -15.23 -8.04
C LEU A 345 4.39 -15.54 -9.35
N TYR A 346 5.05 -15.45 -10.52
CA TYR A 346 4.42 -15.81 -11.80
C TYR A 346 4.14 -17.31 -11.86
N TYR A 347 5.09 -18.17 -11.46
CA TYR A 347 4.88 -19.62 -11.45
C TYR A 347 3.85 -20.04 -10.39
N ARG A 348 3.85 -19.38 -9.23
CA ARG A 348 2.84 -19.62 -8.19
C ARG A 348 1.44 -19.14 -8.64
N ALA A 349 1.35 -18.03 -9.38
CA ALA A 349 0.11 -17.54 -9.99
C ALA A 349 -0.39 -18.47 -11.10
N ILE A 350 0.52 -19.02 -11.93
CA ILE A 350 0.20 -20.04 -12.94
C ILE A 350 -0.40 -21.29 -12.27
N GLN A 351 0.20 -21.77 -11.17
CA GLN A 351 -0.37 -22.88 -10.39
C GLN A 351 -1.78 -22.53 -9.88
N PHE A 352 -1.96 -21.36 -9.28
CA PHE A 352 -3.25 -20.90 -8.78
C PHE A 352 -4.32 -20.83 -9.89
N TYR A 353 -4.02 -20.24 -11.05
CA TYR A 353 -4.96 -20.20 -12.18
C TYR A 353 -5.23 -21.59 -12.75
N LEU A 354 -4.23 -22.47 -12.80
CA LEU A 354 -4.39 -23.85 -13.28
C LEU A 354 -5.27 -24.70 -12.35
N GLU A 355 -5.20 -24.49 -11.04
CA GLU A 355 -6.05 -25.18 -10.06
C GLU A 355 -7.48 -24.61 -9.99
N PHE A 356 -7.63 -23.28 -9.97
CA PHE A 356 -8.93 -22.63 -9.71
C PHE A 356 -9.71 -22.20 -10.95
N LYS A 357 -9.05 -21.73 -12.02
CA LYS A 357 -9.71 -21.21 -13.25
C LYS A 357 -8.94 -21.55 -14.53
N PRO A 358 -8.93 -22.82 -14.97
CA PRO A 358 -8.12 -23.27 -16.09
C PRO A 358 -8.35 -22.51 -17.41
N LEU A 359 -9.59 -22.13 -17.71
CA LEU A 359 -9.95 -21.44 -18.96
C LEU A 359 -9.27 -20.07 -19.12
N LEU A 360 -9.09 -19.33 -18.02
CA LEU A 360 -8.51 -17.97 -18.02
C LEU A 360 -6.97 -17.97 -17.96
N LEU A 361 -6.34 -19.15 -17.84
CA LEU A 361 -4.90 -19.27 -17.74
C LEU A 361 -4.18 -18.81 -19.02
N ASN A 362 -4.77 -19.05 -20.20
CA ASN A 362 -4.16 -18.61 -21.46
C ASN A 362 -4.02 -17.09 -21.52
N ASP A 363 -5.05 -16.33 -21.12
CA ASP A 363 -5.03 -14.87 -21.13
C ASP A 363 -4.00 -14.32 -20.14
N LEU A 364 -3.84 -14.96 -18.97
CA LEU A 364 -2.77 -14.63 -18.03
C LEU A 364 -1.39 -14.89 -18.67
N LEU A 365 -1.17 -16.07 -19.27
CA LEU A 365 0.11 -16.42 -19.89
C LEU A 365 0.48 -15.49 -21.06
N MET A 366 -0.48 -14.98 -21.83
CA MET A 366 -0.25 -13.94 -22.85
C MET A 366 0.36 -12.67 -22.22
N VAL A 367 -0.23 -12.18 -21.13
CA VAL A 367 0.23 -10.98 -20.41
C VAL A 367 1.62 -11.20 -19.78
N LEU A 368 1.92 -12.41 -19.29
CA LEU A 368 3.21 -12.73 -18.68
C LEU A 368 4.34 -13.01 -19.70
N SER A 369 4.01 -13.20 -20.99
CA SER A 369 4.94 -13.69 -22.02
C SER A 369 6.30 -12.96 -22.08
N PRO A 370 6.39 -11.61 -22.04
CA PRO A 370 7.67 -10.90 -22.19
C PRO A 370 8.71 -11.13 -21.07
N ARG A 371 8.31 -11.65 -19.91
CA ARG A 371 9.18 -11.84 -18.73
C ARG A 371 9.23 -13.29 -18.22
N LEU A 372 8.51 -14.22 -18.84
CA LEU A 372 8.38 -15.60 -18.38
C LEU A 372 9.42 -16.50 -19.06
N ASP A 373 10.13 -17.35 -18.31
CA ASP A 373 10.91 -18.43 -18.93
C ASP A 373 9.96 -19.53 -19.42
N HIS A 374 9.73 -19.52 -20.73
CA HIS A 374 8.91 -20.50 -21.43
C HIS A 374 9.40 -21.94 -21.19
N THR A 375 10.70 -22.16 -21.04
CA THR A 375 11.30 -23.49 -20.81
C THR A 375 10.84 -24.07 -19.48
N ARG A 376 10.90 -23.27 -18.41
CA ARG A 376 10.40 -23.66 -17.09
C ARG A 376 8.88 -23.83 -17.09
N ALA A 377 8.13 -22.96 -17.76
CA ALA A 377 6.68 -23.06 -17.87
C ALA A 377 6.23 -24.35 -18.59
N VAL A 378 6.82 -24.67 -19.74
CA VAL A 378 6.51 -25.90 -20.49
C VAL A 378 6.86 -27.16 -19.68
N ASN A 379 8.02 -27.17 -19.02
CA ASN A 379 8.41 -28.28 -18.13
C ASN A 379 7.44 -28.49 -16.97
N TYR A 380 6.82 -27.43 -16.45
CA TYR A 380 5.77 -27.52 -15.45
C TYR A 380 4.48 -28.14 -16.04
N PHE A 381 3.95 -27.59 -17.13
CA PHE A 381 2.72 -28.12 -17.76
C PHE A 381 2.85 -29.56 -18.26
N SER A 382 4.05 -29.96 -18.69
CA SER A 382 4.38 -31.34 -19.07
C SER A 382 4.26 -32.30 -17.88
N LYS A 383 4.84 -31.95 -16.72
CA LYS A 383 4.71 -32.73 -15.48
C LYS A 383 3.27 -32.85 -14.99
N VAL A 384 2.48 -31.78 -15.12
CA VAL A 384 1.06 -31.74 -14.71
C VAL A 384 0.13 -32.41 -15.75
N LYS A 385 0.65 -32.78 -16.93
CA LYS A 385 -0.10 -33.40 -18.05
C LYS A 385 -1.26 -32.55 -18.60
N GLN A 386 -1.23 -31.24 -18.36
CA GLN A 386 -2.25 -30.28 -18.83
C GLN A 386 -1.75 -29.40 -19.98
N LEU A 387 -0.67 -29.82 -20.67
CA LEU A 387 -0.13 -29.21 -21.89
C LEU A 387 -1.17 -28.84 -22.97
N PRO A 388 -2.21 -29.64 -23.27
CA PRO A 388 -3.19 -29.29 -24.31
C PRO A 388 -3.93 -27.97 -24.02
N LEU A 389 -4.14 -27.63 -22.75
CA LEU A 389 -4.86 -26.43 -22.35
C LEU A 389 -4.12 -25.15 -22.73
N VAL A 390 -2.79 -25.17 -22.74
CA VAL A 390 -1.95 -24.02 -23.08
C VAL A 390 -1.59 -23.95 -24.57
N LYS A 391 -2.25 -24.73 -25.44
CA LYS A 391 -2.03 -24.72 -26.90
C LYS A 391 -2.11 -23.31 -27.54
N PRO A 392 -3.08 -22.43 -27.20
CA PRO A 392 -3.10 -21.06 -27.73
C PRO A 392 -1.87 -20.24 -27.36
N TYR A 393 -1.41 -20.36 -26.11
CA TYR A 393 -0.19 -19.74 -25.61
C TYR A 393 1.08 -20.30 -26.28
N LEU A 394 1.18 -21.62 -26.48
CA LEU A 394 2.32 -22.22 -27.18
C LEU A 394 2.43 -21.72 -28.62
N ARG A 395 1.30 -21.52 -29.33
CA ARG A 395 1.29 -20.95 -30.68
C ARG A 395 1.74 -19.49 -30.73
N SER A 396 1.43 -18.66 -29.72
CA SER A 396 1.88 -17.26 -29.70
C SER A 396 3.35 -17.11 -29.33
N VAL A 397 3.86 -17.97 -28.44
CA VAL A 397 5.26 -18.01 -28.00
C VAL A 397 6.19 -18.70 -28.99
N GLN A 398 5.65 -19.45 -29.96
CA GLN A 398 6.44 -20.22 -30.93
C GLN A 398 7.47 -19.37 -31.71
N ASN A 399 7.17 -18.08 -31.90
CA ASN A 399 8.09 -17.10 -32.49
C ASN A 399 9.45 -16.97 -31.79
N HIS A 400 9.60 -17.38 -30.53
CA HIS A 400 10.88 -17.42 -29.81
C HIS A 400 11.77 -18.62 -30.20
N ASN A 401 11.29 -19.52 -31.06
CA ASN A 401 11.97 -20.75 -31.51
C ASN A 401 12.62 -21.55 -30.36
N ASN A 402 11.87 -21.74 -29.25
CA ASN A 402 12.35 -22.45 -28.07
C ASN A 402 12.12 -23.96 -28.23
N LYS A 403 13.20 -24.75 -28.07
CA LYS A 403 13.18 -26.22 -28.18
C LYS A 403 12.05 -26.90 -27.39
N SER A 404 11.85 -26.50 -26.13
CA SER A 404 10.82 -27.13 -25.27
C SER A 404 9.40 -26.85 -25.77
N VAL A 405 9.16 -25.64 -26.30
CA VAL A 405 7.88 -25.22 -26.89
C VAL A 405 7.64 -26.02 -28.17
N ASN A 406 8.61 -26.04 -29.09
CA ASN A 406 8.51 -26.77 -30.35
C ASN A 406 8.30 -28.28 -30.13
N GLU A 407 9.09 -28.93 -29.26
CA GLU A 407 8.92 -30.36 -28.97
C GLU A 407 7.55 -30.66 -28.32
N SER A 408 7.11 -29.84 -27.37
CA SER A 408 5.82 -30.05 -26.70
C SER A 408 4.64 -29.79 -27.64
N LEU A 409 4.74 -28.77 -28.50
CA LEU A 409 3.72 -28.42 -29.47
C LEU A 409 3.65 -29.45 -30.62
N ASN A 410 4.79 -29.93 -31.10
CA ASN A 410 4.84 -31.03 -32.07
C ASN A 410 4.28 -32.34 -31.48
N ASN A 411 4.56 -32.63 -30.20
CA ASN A 411 3.93 -33.74 -29.49
C ASN A 411 2.40 -33.58 -29.37
N LEU A 412 1.90 -32.36 -29.16
CA LEU A 412 0.47 -32.08 -29.18
C LEU A 412 -0.15 -32.31 -30.56
N PHE A 413 0.47 -31.78 -31.63
CA PHE A 413 0.01 -31.98 -33.01
C PHE A 413 -0.07 -33.45 -33.42
N ILE A 414 0.87 -34.28 -32.95
CA ILE A 414 0.81 -35.74 -33.15
C ILE A 414 -0.41 -36.34 -32.43
N THR A 415 -0.68 -35.96 -31.17
CA THR A 415 -1.80 -36.52 -30.40
C THR A 415 -3.18 -36.04 -30.80
N GLU A 416 -3.29 -34.91 -31.50
CA GLU A 416 -4.56 -34.37 -32.02
C GLU A 416 -4.74 -34.55 -33.54
N GLU A 417 -3.79 -35.25 -34.17
CA GLU A 417 -3.76 -35.58 -35.60
C GLU A 417 -3.69 -34.37 -36.57
N ASP A 418 -3.28 -33.18 -36.08
CA ASP A 418 -3.14 -31.95 -36.88
C ASP A 418 -1.82 -31.93 -37.67
N TYR A 419 -1.79 -32.69 -38.77
CA TYR A 419 -0.66 -32.75 -39.70
C TYR A 419 -0.38 -31.42 -40.42
N GLN A 420 -1.40 -30.56 -40.61
CA GLN A 420 -1.24 -29.26 -41.28
C GLN A 420 -0.49 -28.29 -40.37
N ALA A 421 -0.92 -28.13 -39.12
CA ALA A 421 -0.22 -27.29 -38.17
C ALA A 421 1.15 -27.86 -37.79
N LEU A 422 1.31 -29.19 -37.69
CA LEU A 422 2.64 -29.78 -37.54
C LEU A 422 3.56 -29.37 -38.69
N ARG A 423 3.07 -29.41 -39.93
CA ARG A 423 3.89 -29.04 -41.09
C ARG A 423 4.28 -27.57 -41.08
N THR A 424 3.33 -26.66 -40.86
CA THR A 424 3.65 -25.22 -40.75
C THR A 424 4.57 -24.92 -39.54
N SER A 425 4.42 -25.66 -38.45
CA SER A 425 5.27 -25.57 -37.25
C SER A 425 6.73 -25.88 -37.56
N ILE A 426 7.01 -27.04 -38.19
CA ILE A 426 8.39 -27.46 -38.51
C ILE A 426 9.00 -26.67 -39.67
N ASP A 427 8.20 -26.19 -40.63
CA ASP A 427 8.70 -25.41 -41.77
C ASP A 427 9.10 -23.98 -41.35
N ALA A 428 8.49 -23.44 -40.28
CA ALA A 428 8.78 -22.10 -39.76
C ALA A 428 9.79 -22.06 -38.60
N TYR A 429 9.89 -23.14 -37.81
CA TYR A 429 10.67 -23.18 -36.57
C TYR A 429 11.49 -24.48 -36.46
N ASP A 430 12.79 -24.36 -36.59
CA ASP A 430 13.75 -25.47 -36.77
C ASP A 430 14.36 -26.02 -35.47
N ASN A 431 14.19 -25.34 -34.34
CA ASN A 431 14.81 -25.75 -33.08
C ASN A 431 14.02 -26.87 -32.38
N PHE A 432 14.22 -28.12 -32.80
CA PHE A 432 13.70 -29.33 -32.14
C PHE A 432 14.54 -30.57 -32.50
N ASP A 433 14.34 -31.71 -31.82
CA ASP A 433 14.99 -32.96 -32.21
C ASP A 433 14.31 -33.61 -33.42
N ASN A 434 14.82 -33.27 -34.61
CA ASN A 434 14.40 -33.83 -35.90
C ASN A 434 14.41 -35.37 -35.93
N ILE A 435 15.38 -36.02 -35.28
CA ILE A 435 15.58 -37.47 -35.38
C ILE A 435 14.60 -38.21 -34.49
N SER A 436 14.49 -37.80 -33.22
CA SER A 436 13.55 -38.41 -32.29
C SER A 436 12.10 -38.19 -32.72
N LEU A 437 11.79 -37.02 -33.30
CA LEU A 437 10.47 -36.74 -33.86
C LEU A 437 10.16 -37.64 -35.08
N ALA A 438 11.08 -37.72 -36.04
CA ALA A 438 10.89 -38.57 -37.23
C ALA A 438 10.74 -40.06 -36.89
N GLN A 439 11.55 -40.60 -35.96
CA GLN A 439 11.42 -41.98 -35.47
C GLN A 439 10.10 -42.28 -34.75
N ARG A 440 9.47 -41.25 -34.14
CA ARG A 440 8.14 -41.39 -33.54
C ARG A 440 7.05 -41.38 -34.60
N LEU A 441 7.15 -40.47 -35.58
CA LEU A 441 6.21 -40.36 -36.69
C LEU A 441 6.25 -41.57 -37.64
N GLU A 442 7.40 -42.21 -37.83
CA GLU A 442 7.57 -43.45 -38.61
C GLU A 442 6.65 -44.59 -38.15
N LYS A 443 6.32 -44.61 -36.85
CA LYS A 443 5.49 -45.63 -36.20
C LYS A 443 4.00 -45.29 -36.17
N HIS A 444 3.60 -44.13 -36.71
CA HIS A 444 2.21 -43.70 -36.72
C HIS A 444 1.40 -44.46 -37.78
N GLU A 445 0.11 -44.68 -37.52
CA GLU A 445 -0.77 -45.39 -38.46
C GLU A 445 -1.17 -44.54 -39.68
N LEU A 446 -1.30 -43.22 -39.48
CA LEU A 446 -1.61 -42.27 -40.55
C LEU A 446 -0.41 -42.00 -41.47
N ILE A 447 -0.65 -42.18 -42.77
CA ILE A 447 0.35 -41.99 -43.84
C ILE A 447 0.90 -40.56 -43.87
N GLU A 448 0.07 -39.53 -43.60
CA GLU A 448 0.53 -38.13 -43.63
C GLU A 448 1.60 -37.84 -42.56
N PHE A 449 1.53 -38.48 -41.38
CA PHE A 449 2.60 -38.36 -40.38
C PHE A 449 3.87 -39.09 -40.79
N ARG A 450 3.75 -40.27 -41.43
CA ARG A 450 4.91 -40.99 -42.00
C ARG A 450 5.55 -40.22 -43.17
N ARG A 451 4.75 -39.51 -43.97
CA ARG A 451 5.19 -38.57 -45.00
C ARG A 451 5.95 -37.38 -44.41
N ILE A 452 5.47 -36.80 -43.31
CA ILE A 452 6.21 -35.78 -42.56
C ILE A 452 7.51 -36.37 -41.96
N ALA A 453 7.51 -37.62 -41.51
CA ALA A 453 8.73 -38.30 -41.05
C ALA A 453 9.78 -38.43 -42.17
N ALA A 454 9.35 -38.85 -43.37
CA ALA A 454 10.22 -38.93 -44.54
C ALA A 454 10.79 -37.54 -44.92
N TYR A 455 9.97 -36.49 -44.86
CA TYR A 455 10.39 -35.10 -45.07
C TYR A 455 11.44 -34.64 -44.02
N LEU A 456 11.24 -34.95 -42.73
CA LEU A 456 12.21 -34.66 -41.67
C LEU A 456 13.54 -35.43 -41.84
N PHE A 457 13.49 -36.71 -42.21
CA PHE A 457 14.70 -37.48 -42.52
C PHE A 457 15.45 -36.91 -43.73
N LYS A 458 14.74 -36.46 -44.77
CA LYS A 458 15.31 -35.70 -45.89
C LYS A 458 16.02 -34.43 -45.39
N GLY A 459 15.34 -33.61 -44.58
CA GLY A 459 15.88 -32.35 -44.05
C GLY A 459 17.19 -32.53 -43.27
N ASN A 460 17.36 -33.68 -42.60
CA ASN A 460 18.58 -34.04 -41.88
C ASN A 460 19.56 -34.90 -42.72
N ASN A 461 19.52 -34.81 -44.05
CA ASN A 461 20.39 -35.53 -45.01
C ASN A 461 20.38 -37.07 -44.90
N ARG A 462 19.34 -37.68 -44.29
CA ARG A 462 19.20 -39.15 -44.18
C ARG A 462 18.39 -39.73 -45.34
N TRP A 463 18.89 -39.51 -46.55
CA TRP A 463 18.23 -39.85 -47.81
C TRP A 463 17.81 -41.32 -47.89
N LYS A 464 18.69 -42.27 -47.52
CA LYS A 464 18.36 -43.71 -47.55
C LYS A 464 17.18 -44.08 -46.63
N GLN A 465 17.08 -43.50 -45.43
CA GLN A 465 15.95 -43.74 -44.50
C GLN A 465 14.65 -43.08 -44.98
N SER A 466 14.74 -41.86 -45.53
CA SER A 466 13.60 -41.15 -46.11
C SER A 466 12.99 -41.91 -47.30
N VAL A 467 13.83 -42.34 -48.24
CA VAL A 467 13.44 -43.12 -49.41
C VAL A 467 12.85 -44.48 -49.04
N GLU A 468 13.46 -45.21 -48.10
CA GLU A 468 12.95 -46.53 -47.67
C GLU A 468 11.56 -46.43 -47.00
N LEU A 469 11.32 -45.36 -46.23
CA LEU A 469 10.00 -45.09 -45.68
C LEU A 469 8.97 -44.80 -46.80
N CYS A 470 9.33 -43.99 -47.80
CA CYS A 470 8.46 -43.74 -48.96
C CYS A 470 8.18 -45.02 -49.79
N LYS A 471 9.13 -45.95 -49.92
CA LYS A 471 8.88 -47.28 -50.53
C LYS A 471 7.82 -48.05 -49.75
N LYS A 472 7.97 -48.11 -48.41
CA LYS A 472 7.05 -48.80 -47.47
C LYS A 472 5.66 -48.16 -47.40
N ASP A 473 5.54 -46.87 -47.73
CA ASP A 473 4.27 -46.13 -47.83
C ASP A 473 3.69 -46.08 -49.26
N SER A 474 4.34 -46.73 -50.24
CA SER A 474 3.98 -46.65 -51.66
C SER A 474 3.88 -45.20 -52.19
N LEU A 475 4.63 -44.26 -51.58
CA LEU A 475 4.58 -42.84 -51.88
C LEU A 475 5.53 -42.50 -53.03
N TYR A 476 5.18 -42.99 -54.22
CA TYR A 476 6.08 -43.03 -55.38
C TYR A 476 6.59 -41.64 -55.83
N LYS A 477 5.76 -40.59 -55.76
CA LYS A 477 6.14 -39.23 -56.20
C LYS A 477 7.20 -38.61 -55.30
N ASP A 478 7.03 -38.69 -53.98
CA ASP A 478 7.97 -38.11 -53.03
C ASP A 478 9.27 -38.93 -53.00
N ALA A 479 9.20 -40.27 -53.13
CA ALA A 479 10.38 -41.12 -53.30
C ALA A 479 11.26 -40.68 -54.49
N MET A 480 10.65 -40.42 -55.65
CA MET A 480 11.34 -39.93 -56.85
C MET A 480 12.02 -38.57 -56.64
N GLN A 481 11.31 -37.62 -56.02
CA GLN A 481 11.87 -36.30 -55.74
C GLN A 481 13.02 -36.37 -54.73
N TYR A 482 12.85 -37.09 -53.63
CA TYR A 482 13.88 -37.18 -52.58
C TYR A 482 15.14 -37.91 -53.09
N ALA A 483 14.99 -38.87 -54.02
CA ALA A 483 16.11 -39.49 -54.70
C ALA A 483 16.86 -38.52 -55.62
N SER A 484 16.14 -37.77 -56.45
CA SER A 484 16.72 -36.73 -57.32
C SER A 484 17.48 -35.67 -56.50
N GLU A 485 16.90 -35.20 -55.40
CA GLU A 485 17.50 -34.21 -54.52
C GLU A 485 18.72 -34.74 -53.75
N SER A 486 18.79 -36.04 -53.46
CA SER A 486 19.90 -36.67 -52.73
C SER A 486 21.23 -36.61 -53.47
N LYS A 487 21.20 -36.55 -54.81
CA LYS A 487 22.37 -36.67 -55.71
C LYS A 487 23.20 -37.96 -55.51
N ASP A 488 22.62 -39.00 -54.91
CA ASP A 488 23.26 -40.31 -54.72
C ASP A 488 22.84 -41.27 -55.85
N THR A 489 23.78 -41.56 -56.77
CA THR A 489 23.54 -42.44 -57.94
C THR A 489 23.12 -43.84 -57.51
N GLU A 490 23.70 -44.39 -56.43
CA GLU A 490 23.37 -45.73 -55.96
C GLU A 490 21.92 -45.78 -55.47
N LEU A 491 21.47 -44.75 -54.75
CA LEU A 491 20.09 -44.67 -54.23
C LEU A 491 19.05 -44.54 -55.35
N ALA A 492 19.38 -43.83 -56.43
CA ALA A 492 18.52 -43.71 -57.61
C ALA A 492 18.43 -45.05 -58.39
N GLU A 493 19.55 -45.77 -58.54
CA GLU A 493 19.59 -47.09 -59.15
C GLU A 493 18.87 -48.15 -58.29
N GLU A 494 19.05 -48.14 -56.97
CA GLU A 494 18.30 -48.98 -56.02
C GLU A 494 16.77 -48.77 -56.12
N LEU A 495 16.34 -47.51 -56.23
CA LEU A 495 14.92 -47.17 -56.42
C LEU A 495 14.38 -47.66 -57.77
N LEU A 496 15.13 -47.42 -58.85
CA LEU A 496 14.74 -47.85 -60.19
C LEU A 496 14.58 -49.38 -60.26
N GLN A 497 15.49 -50.11 -59.60
CA GLN A 497 15.44 -51.57 -59.48
C GLN A 497 14.25 -52.06 -58.63
N TRP A 498 13.86 -51.31 -57.59
CA TRP A 498 12.67 -51.61 -56.78
C TRP A 498 11.35 -51.37 -57.54
N PHE A 499 11.21 -50.24 -58.24
CA PHE A 499 10.02 -49.97 -59.07
C PHE A 499 9.76 -51.05 -60.12
N LEU A 500 10.83 -51.69 -60.58
CA LEU A 500 10.80 -52.79 -61.53
C LEU A 500 10.39 -54.14 -60.91
N GLN A 501 10.71 -54.36 -59.64
CA GLN A 501 10.27 -55.52 -58.86
C GLN A 501 8.78 -55.42 -58.48
N GLU A 502 8.28 -54.20 -58.24
CA GLU A 502 6.86 -53.88 -58.01
C GLU A 502 5.99 -53.86 -59.30
N GLU A 503 6.58 -54.16 -60.46
CA GLU A 503 5.96 -54.10 -61.80
C GLU A 503 5.31 -52.74 -62.19
N LYS A 504 5.63 -51.64 -61.49
CA LYS A 504 5.05 -50.29 -61.74
C LYS A 504 5.76 -49.55 -62.89
N ARG A 505 5.48 -49.99 -64.12
CA ARG A 505 6.08 -49.48 -65.38
C ARG A 505 5.94 -47.97 -65.59
N GLU A 506 4.79 -47.39 -65.19
CA GLU A 506 4.57 -45.93 -65.28
C GLU A 506 5.48 -45.14 -64.34
N CYS A 507 5.76 -45.68 -63.15
CA CYS A 507 6.66 -45.07 -62.18
C CYS A 507 8.13 -45.14 -62.64
N PHE A 508 8.53 -46.21 -63.31
CA PHE A 508 9.87 -46.33 -63.92
C PHE A 508 10.14 -45.20 -64.93
N GLY A 509 9.18 -44.90 -65.81
CA GLY A 509 9.27 -43.76 -66.75
C GLY A 509 9.34 -42.40 -66.04
N ALA A 510 8.60 -42.23 -64.94
CA ALA A 510 8.66 -41.01 -64.13
C ALA A 510 10.01 -40.85 -63.40
N CYS A 511 10.57 -41.93 -62.82
CA CYS A 511 11.91 -41.95 -62.23
C CYS A 511 12.98 -41.48 -63.20
N LEU A 512 12.95 -41.99 -64.43
CA LEU A 512 13.90 -41.63 -65.48
C LEU A 512 13.87 -40.13 -65.82
N PHE A 513 12.70 -39.50 -65.73
CA PHE A 513 12.55 -38.08 -65.95
C PHE A 513 12.99 -37.24 -64.74
N THR A 514 12.65 -37.66 -63.51
CA THR A 514 13.01 -36.90 -62.29
C THR A 514 14.47 -37.03 -61.90
N CYS A 515 15.09 -38.18 -62.13
CA CYS A 515 16.48 -38.49 -61.78
C CYS A 515 17.41 -38.45 -63.01
N TYR A 516 17.04 -37.67 -64.03
CA TYR A 516 17.69 -37.66 -65.35
C TYR A 516 19.22 -37.44 -65.26
N ASP A 517 19.65 -36.46 -64.46
CA ASP A 517 21.07 -36.09 -64.28
C ASP A 517 21.90 -37.14 -63.53
N LEU A 518 21.24 -38.09 -62.85
CA LEU A 518 21.83 -38.93 -61.81
C LEU A 518 21.96 -40.40 -62.22
N LEU A 519 21.09 -40.87 -63.11
CA LEU A 519 21.05 -42.24 -63.61
C LEU A 519 22.04 -42.44 -64.76
N ARG A 520 22.74 -43.59 -64.78
CA ARG A 520 23.68 -43.95 -65.86
C ARG A 520 22.93 -44.58 -67.05
N PRO A 521 23.09 -44.06 -68.28
CA PRO A 521 22.39 -44.58 -69.46
C PRO A 521 22.60 -46.09 -69.69
N ASP A 522 23.80 -46.59 -69.43
CA ASP A 522 24.16 -48.00 -69.62
C ASP A 522 23.32 -48.93 -68.72
N VAL A 523 23.18 -48.56 -67.44
CA VAL A 523 22.40 -49.30 -66.43
C VAL A 523 20.93 -49.26 -66.81
N VAL A 524 20.40 -48.08 -67.18
CA VAL A 524 19.01 -47.95 -67.65
C VAL A 524 18.74 -48.84 -68.87
N LEU A 525 19.68 -48.95 -69.80
CA LEU A 525 19.53 -49.72 -71.03
C LEU A 525 19.54 -51.23 -70.76
N GLU A 526 20.48 -51.71 -69.93
CA GLU A 526 20.49 -53.11 -69.49
C GLU A 526 19.18 -53.48 -68.78
N THR A 527 18.75 -52.65 -67.82
CA THR A 527 17.56 -52.87 -67.00
C THR A 527 16.27 -52.84 -67.83
N ALA A 528 16.12 -51.87 -68.74
CA ALA A 528 14.94 -51.75 -69.60
C ALA A 528 14.84 -52.86 -70.65
N TRP A 529 15.98 -53.33 -71.18
CA TRP A 529 16.05 -54.47 -72.09
C TRP A 529 15.70 -55.79 -71.38
N ARG A 530 16.33 -56.04 -70.21
CA ARG A 530 16.13 -57.27 -69.42
C ARG A 530 14.68 -57.49 -68.98
N HIS A 531 13.94 -56.42 -68.70
CA HIS A 531 12.54 -56.48 -68.27
C HIS A 531 11.52 -56.14 -69.36
N ASN A 532 11.98 -55.96 -70.62
CA ASN A 532 11.14 -55.72 -71.80
C ASN A 532 10.21 -54.49 -71.67
N ILE A 533 10.75 -53.37 -71.18
CA ILE A 533 10.04 -52.09 -70.96
C ILE A 533 10.67 -50.91 -71.73
N MET A 534 11.35 -51.19 -72.83
CA MET A 534 12.06 -50.20 -73.66
C MET A 534 11.19 -49.00 -74.05
N ASP A 535 9.91 -49.20 -74.34
CA ASP A 535 8.97 -48.13 -74.73
C ASP A 535 8.88 -46.98 -73.71
N PHE A 536 9.01 -47.28 -72.42
CA PHE A 536 9.02 -46.28 -71.34
C PHE A 536 10.37 -45.58 -71.15
N ALA A 537 11.47 -46.20 -71.62
CA ALA A 537 12.82 -45.65 -71.55
C ALA A 537 13.20 -44.84 -72.80
N MET A 538 12.55 -45.04 -73.95
CA MET A 538 12.84 -44.33 -75.19
C MET A 538 12.86 -42.78 -75.07
N PRO A 539 11.93 -42.11 -74.35
CA PRO A 539 11.99 -40.66 -74.18
C PRO A 539 13.26 -40.17 -73.47
N TYR A 540 13.76 -40.94 -72.48
CA TYR A 540 15.01 -40.66 -71.78
C TYR A 540 16.20 -40.77 -72.75
N PHE A 541 16.30 -41.87 -73.50
CA PHE A 541 17.39 -42.06 -74.48
C PHE A 541 17.39 -41.01 -75.59
N ILE A 542 16.22 -40.58 -76.09
CA ILE A 542 16.12 -39.51 -77.09
C ILE A 542 16.72 -38.20 -76.56
N GLN A 543 16.46 -37.84 -75.29
CA GLN A 543 17.01 -36.63 -74.69
C GLN A 543 18.52 -36.78 -74.42
N VAL A 544 18.98 -37.93 -73.90
CA VAL A 544 20.42 -38.22 -73.70
C VAL A 544 21.18 -38.14 -75.02
N MET A 545 20.68 -38.77 -76.09
CA MET A 545 21.29 -38.71 -77.41
C MET A 545 21.31 -37.28 -77.97
N LYS A 546 20.22 -36.52 -77.80
CA LYS A 546 20.13 -35.12 -78.25
C LYS A 546 21.15 -34.24 -77.51
N GLU A 547 21.28 -34.39 -76.20
CA GLU A 547 22.27 -33.66 -75.41
C GLU A 547 23.70 -34.09 -75.70
N TYR A 548 23.95 -35.38 -75.92
CA TYR A 548 25.27 -35.88 -76.31
C TYR A 548 25.68 -35.31 -77.67
N LEU A 549 24.80 -35.39 -78.67
CA LEU A 549 25.02 -34.77 -79.99
C LEU A 549 25.21 -33.25 -79.89
N THR A 550 24.42 -32.55 -79.07
CA THR A 550 24.57 -31.09 -78.86
C THR A 550 25.85 -30.73 -78.12
N LYS A 551 26.33 -31.56 -77.19
CA LYS A 551 27.61 -31.37 -76.49
C LYS A 551 28.79 -31.64 -77.43
N VAL A 552 28.72 -32.70 -78.24
CA VAL A 552 29.72 -32.99 -79.27
C VAL A 552 29.79 -31.86 -80.29
N ASP A 553 28.66 -31.42 -80.85
CA ASP A 553 28.58 -30.29 -81.79
C ASP A 553 29.15 -28.98 -81.20
N LYS A 554 28.86 -28.69 -79.92
CA LYS A 554 29.48 -27.55 -79.21
C LYS A 554 30.98 -27.71 -78.98
N LEU A 555 31.45 -28.92 -78.71
CA LEU A 555 32.89 -29.19 -78.54
C LEU A 555 33.62 -29.09 -79.87
N ASP A 556 33.08 -29.67 -80.94
CA ASP A 556 33.59 -29.55 -82.30
C ASP A 556 33.62 -28.09 -82.78
N ALA A 557 32.57 -27.31 -82.48
CA ALA A 557 32.54 -25.86 -82.73
C ALA A 557 33.55 -25.08 -81.89
N SER A 558 33.78 -25.47 -80.63
CA SER A 558 34.81 -24.83 -79.79
C SER A 558 36.23 -25.17 -80.23
N GLU A 559 36.46 -26.39 -80.72
CA GLU A 559 37.74 -26.86 -81.23
C GLU A 559 38.01 -26.29 -82.63
N SER A 560 36.99 -26.08 -83.46
CA SER A 560 37.13 -25.40 -84.75
C SER A 560 37.41 -23.90 -84.56
N LEU A 561 36.71 -23.23 -83.64
CA LEU A 561 37.02 -21.84 -83.26
C LEU A 561 38.43 -21.71 -82.67
N ARG A 562 38.88 -22.63 -81.80
CA ARG A 562 40.26 -22.59 -81.26
C ARG A 562 41.30 -22.79 -82.38
N LYS A 563 41.04 -23.69 -83.34
CA LYS A 563 41.89 -23.87 -84.53
C LYS A 563 41.89 -22.64 -85.45
N GLU A 564 40.76 -21.97 -85.60
CA GLU A 564 40.65 -20.73 -86.37
C GLU A 564 41.40 -19.58 -85.67
N GLU A 565 41.32 -19.49 -84.34
CA GLU A 565 42.04 -18.50 -83.53
C GLU A 565 43.56 -18.77 -83.51
N GLU A 566 43.99 -20.03 -83.40
CA GLU A 566 45.38 -20.47 -83.56
C GLU A 566 45.90 -20.12 -84.98
N GLN A 567 45.15 -20.44 -86.04
CA GLN A 567 45.53 -20.12 -87.42
C GLN A 567 45.54 -18.61 -87.72
N ALA A 568 44.58 -17.84 -87.20
CA ALA A 568 44.54 -16.39 -87.33
C ALA A 568 45.71 -15.71 -86.58
N THR A 569 46.17 -16.32 -85.49
CA THR A 569 47.37 -15.87 -84.75
C THR A 569 48.65 -16.20 -85.53
N GLU A 570 48.73 -17.40 -86.14
CA GLU A 570 49.91 -17.85 -86.89
C GLU A 570 50.05 -17.17 -88.27
N THR A 571 48.94 -16.71 -88.87
CA THR A 571 48.94 -16.07 -90.21
C THR A 571 49.03 -14.54 -90.21
N GLN A 572 49.19 -13.87 -89.04
CA GLN A 572 49.49 -12.44 -89.04
C GLN A 572 50.93 -12.17 -89.53
N PRO A 573 51.13 -11.36 -90.59
CA PRO A 573 52.47 -11.07 -91.10
C PRO A 573 53.25 -10.16 -90.14
N ILE A 574 54.49 -10.55 -89.82
CA ILE A 574 55.43 -9.73 -89.04
C ILE A 574 55.84 -8.50 -89.87
N VAL A 575 55.16 -7.37 -89.66
CA VAL A 575 55.51 -6.10 -90.33
C VAL A 575 56.71 -5.46 -89.61
N TYR A 576 57.90 -5.68 -90.18
CA TYR A 576 59.13 -4.97 -89.81
C TYR A 576 59.08 -3.50 -90.26
N GLY A 577 59.34 -2.55 -89.34
CA GLY A 577 59.32 -1.10 -89.64
C GLY A 577 59.79 -0.21 -88.49
N GLN A 578 60.98 -0.48 -87.92
CA GLN A 578 61.60 0.33 -86.86
C GLN A 578 62.24 1.64 -87.37
N PRO A 579 62.59 2.57 -86.45
CA PRO A 579 63.98 2.69 -85.96
C PRO A 579 64.06 2.55 -84.42
N GLN A 580 64.97 1.77 -83.81
CA GLN A 580 66.44 1.97 -83.64
C GLN A 580 66.81 3.27 -82.88
N LEU A 581 67.68 3.34 -81.86
CA LEU A 581 68.57 2.38 -81.13
C LEU A 581 68.46 2.67 -79.59
N MET A 582 69.15 2.08 -78.60
CA MET A 582 70.30 1.14 -78.43
C MET A 582 69.94 0.04 -77.38
N LEU A 583 70.59 -1.13 -77.19
CA LEU A 583 72.01 -1.51 -76.93
C LEU A 583 72.52 -0.98 -75.55
N THR A 584 72.69 -1.76 -74.47
CA THR A 584 73.56 -2.93 -74.30
C THR A 584 73.32 -3.69 -72.97
N ALA A 585 73.44 -5.02 -73.00
CA ALA A 585 73.94 -5.96 -71.97
C ALA A 585 73.39 -5.96 -70.51
N GLY A 586 72.97 -7.16 -70.06
CA GLY A 586 72.95 -7.56 -68.63
C GLY A 586 74.36 -7.89 -68.09
N PRO A 587 74.57 -8.69 -67.02
CA PRO A 587 73.90 -10.01 -66.85
C PRO A 587 73.62 -10.50 -65.40
N SER A 588 72.95 -11.66 -65.29
CA SER A 588 73.00 -12.65 -64.16
C SER A 588 72.47 -12.19 -62.77
N VAL A 589 72.04 -13.03 -61.81
CA VAL A 589 72.43 -14.42 -61.45
C VAL A 589 71.24 -15.25 -60.89
N ALA A 590 71.29 -16.56 -61.17
CA ALA A 590 70.69 -17.75 -60.52
C ALA A 590 69.80 -17.69 -59.24
N VAL A 591 68.53 -18.15 -59.42
CA VAL A 591 67.72 -19.11 -58.61
C VAL A 591 67.37 -18.76 -57.11
N PRO A 592 66.64 -19.58 -56.30
CA PRO A 592 65.34 -19.22 -55.70
C PRO A 592 65.36 -19.23 -54.14
N PRO A 593 64.29 -19.62 -53.39
CA PRO A 593 62.92 -19.09 -53.27
C PRO A 593 62.64 -18.54 -51.84
N GLN A 594 61.66 -17.64 -51.62
CA GLN A 594 61.09 -17.43 -50.26
C GLN A 594 59.80 -16.59 -50.20
N ALA A 595 58.94 -16.94 -49.23
CA ALA A 595 58.03 -16.03 -48.50
C ALA A 595 58.62 -15.83 -47.07
N PRO A 596 58.00 -15.17 -46.06
CA PRO A 596 56.74 -14.38 -45.99
C PRO A 596 56.90 -13.06 -45.16
N PHE A 597 55.78 -12.40 -44.77
CA PHE A 597 55.66 -11.28 -43.79
C PHE A 597 56.35 -9.94 -44.15
N GLY A 598 55.99 -8.76 -43.60
CA GLY A 598 54.87 -8.35 -42.74
C GLY A 598 55.06 -6.92 -42.17
N TYR A 599 53.99 -6.31 -41.65
CA TYR A 599 53.93 -5.11 -40.75
C TYR A 599 54.49 -3.72 -41.18
N GLY A 600 53.61 -2.71 -41.20
CA GLY A 600 53.62 -1.68 -40.12
C GLY A 600 53.91 -0.19 -40.42
N TYR A 601 52.99 0.67 -39.93
CA TYR A 601 53.19 1.97 -39.24
C TYR A 601 53.24 3.35 -39.98
N THR A 602 52.38 4.28 -39.48
CA THR A 602 52.53 5.77 -39.31
C THR A 602 52.53 6.74 -40.53
N ALA A 603 52.05 8.00 -40.49
CA ALA A 603 51.12 8.76 -39.59
C ALA A 603 50.58 10.09 -40.30
N PRO A 604 50.22 11.26 -39.68
CA PRO A 604 49.03 12.08 -40.05
C PRO A 604 49.41 13.55 -40.44
N PRO A 605 48.66 14.67 -40.16
CA PRO A 605 47.21 14.99 -40.05
C PRO A 605 46.77 16.23 -40.92
N TYR A 606 45.47 16.63 -40.94
CA TYR A 606 44.87 18.01 -40.84
C TYR A 606 43.51 18.21 -41.57
N GLY A 607 42.63 19.10 -41.04
CA GLY A 607 41.57 19.78 -41.83
C GLY A 607 40.15 19.86 -41.20
N GLN A 608 39.73 21.05 -40.73
CA GLN A 608 38.38 21.43 -40.24
C GLN A 608 37.65 22.34 -41.29
N PRO A 609 36.46 22.98 -41.07
CA PRO A 609 35.28 22.71 -40.21
C PRO A 609 33.86 23.01 -40.83
N GLN A 610 32.77 22.59 -40.12
CA GLN A 610 31.41 23.23 -40.04
C GLN A 610 30.54 23.46 -41.33
N PRO A 611 29.27 23.96 -41.23
CA PRO A 611 28.28 24.07 -40.13
C PRO A 611 26.96 23.27 -40.43
N GLY A 612 25.88 23.20 -39.63
CA GLY A 612 25.50 23.79 -38.34
C GLY A 612 24.00 23.55 -38.02
N PHE A 613 23.64 23.88 -36.76
CA PHE A 613 22.35 24.41 -36.26
C PHE A 613 21.00 23.68 -36.49
N GLY A 614 20.35 23.35 -35.36
CA GLY A 614 18.92 23.00 -35.25
C GLY A 614 18.55 22.76 -33.77
N TYR A 615 17.79 23.67 -33.16
CA TYR A 615 17.54 23.77 -31.71
C TYR A 615 16.17 23.19 -31.28
N SER A 616 15.97 23.15 -29.95
CA SER A 616 14.68 23.04 -29.22
C SER A 616 14.00 21.67 -29.13
N MET A 617 13.33 21.32 -28.02
CA MET A 617 13.12 22.01 -26.72
C MET A 617 13.42 21.05 -25.57
#